data_AF-A0A7X6TDG7-F1
#
_entry.id   AF-A0A7X6TDG7-F1
#
_cell.length_a   1.000
_cell.length_b   1.000
_cell.length_c   1.000
_cell.angle_alpha   90.00
_cell.angle_beta   90.00
_cell.angle_gamma   90.00
#
_symmetry.space_group_name_H-M   'P 1'
#
loop_
_entity.id
_entity.type
_entity.pdbx_description
1 polymer ?
#
loop_
_entity_poly.entity_id
_entity_poly.type
_entity_poly.pdbx_seq_one_letter_code
_entity_poly.pdbx_strand_id
1 'polypeptide(L)'
;MKFSLTDPIEVRKFFFIFYIVGTVGMCLPWTFPLFVKLIPLALVLNLFYLFYFHKDRNKIKDISLFALIFILGFGIEVLGVKTGKIFGVYYYGDSLGPKLWEVPLTIGFNWLILTYTTASLSDKFKIPLSFKILLGALMMLALDLILELAAASMDMWYWPNNEVVPLSNYLVWFGLAVLFHIILRIGRIRTENVLAIPIFICQFLLFAISLLIKTIIG
;
A
#
# COMPACT_ATOMS: atom_id res chain seq x y z
N MET A 1 11.93 29.76 10.94
CA MET A 1 11.75 28.31 11.21
C MET A 1 12.51 27.57 10.12
N LYS A 2 13.54 26.75 10.44
CA LYS A 2 14.25 25.96 9.42
C LYS A 2 13.47 24.67 9.20
N PHE A 3 12.81 24.53 8.05
CA PHE A 3 12.20 23.27 7.63
C PHE A 3 13.27 22.19 7.53
N SER A 4 13.01 21.00 8.09
CA SER A 4 13.94 19.87 8.09
C SER A 4 13.26 18.63 7.53
N LEU A 5 13.91 17.99 6.55
CA LEU A 5 13.48 16.71 5.98
C LEU A 5 13.92 15.50 6.81
N THR A 6 14.56 15.72 7.96
CA THR A 6 15.05 14.65 8.84
C THR A 6 14.41 14.68 10.22
N ASP A 7 13.79 15.81 10.60
CA ASP A 7 13.08 15.94 11.87
C ASP A 7 11.72 15.21 11.80
N PRO A 8 11.41 14.30 12.73
CA PRO A 8 10.16 13.53 12.71
C PRO A 8 8.88 14.37 12.70
N ILE A 9 8.87 15.54 13.34
CA ILE A 9 7.68 16.39 13.44
C ILE A 9 7.47 17.11 12.11
N GLU A 10 8.52 17.71 11.56
CA GLU A 10 8.46 18.41 10.28
C GLU A 10 8.17 17.44 9.12
N VAL A 11 8.75 16.24 9.12
CA VAL A 11 8.43 15.24 8.10
C VAL A 11 6.97 14.76 8.21
N ARG A 12 6.45 14.55 9.42
CA ARG A 12 5.01 14.24 9.58
C ARG A 12 4.13 15.33 9.00
N LYS A 13 4.40 16.60 9.28
CA LYS A 13 3.67 17.74 8.70
C LYS A 13 3.76 17.74 7.19
N PHE A 14 4.95 17.52 6.63
CA PHE A 14 5.15 17.39 5.20
C PHE A 14 4.27 16.29 4.60
N PHE A 15 4.24 15.09 5.20
CA PHE A 15 3.38 13.99 4.71
C PHE A 15 1.89 14.33 4.80
N PHE A 16 1.43 15.00 5.85
CA PHE A 16 0.03 15.46 5.92
C PHE A 16 -0.30 16.41 4.78
N ILE A 17 0.54 17.42 4.54
CA ILE A 17 0.35 18.37 3.43
C ILE A 17 0.40 17.63 2.08
N PHE A 18 1.39 16.75 1.90
CA PHE A 18 1.57 15.94 0.70
C PHE A 18 0.30 15.15 0.35
N TYR A 19 -0.29 14.44 1.32
CA TYR A 19 -1.51 13.68 1.10
C TYR A 19 -2.75 14.56 0.93
N ILE A 20 -2.85 15.71 1.60
CA ILE A 20 -3.95 16.66 1.39
C ILE A 20 -3.90 17.19 -0.05
N VAL A 21 -2.73 17.67 -0.50
CA VAL A 21 -2.53 18.17 -1.87
C VAL A 21 -2.79 17.05 -2.87
N GLY A 22 -2.29 15.84 -2.60
CA GLY A 22 -2.57 14.63 -3.39
C GLY A 22 -4.06 14.35 -3.54
N THR A 23 -4.79 14.37 -2.44
CA THR A 23 -6.24 14.09 -2.41
C THR A 23 -7.02 15.15 -3.18
N VAL A 24 -6.79 16.45 -2.88
CA VAL A 24 -7.45 17.55 -3.60
C VAL A 24 -7.15 17.47 -5.11
N GLY A 25 -5.89 17.21 -5.46
CA GLY A 25 -5.46 17.04 -6.84
C GLY A 25 -6.13 15.89 -7.58
N MET A 26 -6.41 14.78 -6.88
CA MET A 26 -7.16 13.64 -7.43
C MET A 26 -8.68 13.86 -7.47
N CYS A 27 -9.21 14.86 -6.76
CA CYS A 27 -10.65 15.14 -6.75
C CYS A 27 -11.07 16.16 -7.82
N LEU A 28 -10.14 16.96 -8.34
CA LEU A 28 -10.43 17.99 -9.35
C LEU A 28 -10.17 17.47 -10.77
N PRO A 29 -11.14 17.52 -11.70
CA PRO A 29 -11.01 16.94 -13.05
C PRO A 29 -9.79 17.44 -13.85
N TRP A 30 -9.45 18.72 -13.73
CA TRP A 30 -8.35 19.34 -14.49
C TRP A 30 -6.96 19.00 -13.93
N THR A 31 -6.82 18.63 -12.65
CA THR A 31 -5.55 18.17 -12.07
C THR A 31 -5.44 16.65 -11.99
N PHE A 32 -6.56 15.92 -12.07
CA PHE A 32 -6.62 14.48 -11.90
C PHE A 32 -5.57 13.70 -12.72
N PRO A 33 -5.40 13.93 -14.04
CA PRO A 33 -4.42 13.18 -14.83
C PRO A 33 -2.97 13.36 -14.38
N LEU A 34 -2.64 14.55 -13.84
CA LEU A 34 -1.31 14.82 -13.29
C LEU A 34 -1.08 14.02 -12.01
N PHE A 35 -2.04 14.03 -11.09
CA PHE A 35 -1.89 13.36 -9.80
C PHE A 35 -1.90 11.84 -9.91
N VAL A 36 -2.63 11.26 -10.87
CA VAL A 36 -2.54 9.83 -11.21
C VAL A 36 -1.11 9.44 -11.60
N LYS A 37 -0.43 10.24 -12.43
CA LYS A 37 0.96 10.00 -12.83
C LYS A 37 1.97 10.11 -11.67
N LEU A 38 1.59 10.74 -10.56
CA LEU A 38 2.44 10.91 -9.38
C LEU A 38 2.30 9.76 -8.35
N ILE A 39 1.36 8.83 -8.54
CA ILE A 39 1.19 7.67 -7.66
C ILE A 39 2.50 6.87 -7.45
N PRO A 40 3.31 6.57 -8.49
CA PRO A 40 4.56 5.83 -8.31
C PRO A 40 5.55 6.58 -7.41
N LEU A 41 5.62 7.91 -7.58
CA LEU A 41 6.45 8.78 -6.76
C LEU A 41 5.98 8.77 -5.30
N ALA A 42 4.67 8.80 -5.06
CA ALA A 42 4.10 8.71 -3.72
C ALA A 42 4.48 7.39 -3.02
N LEU A 43 4.40 6.26 -3.73
CA LEU A 43 4.78 4.95 -3.19
C LEU A 43 6.29 4.88 -2.88
N VAL A 44 7.14 5.38 -3.78
CA VAL A 44 8.59 5.45 -3.54
C VAL A 44 8.91 6.36 -2.35
N LEU A 45 8.24 7.50 -2.22
CA LEU A 45 8.42 8.44 -1.12
C LEU A 45 8.00 7.82 0.23
N ASN A 46 6.85 7.12 0.26
CA ASN A 46 6.41 6.35 1.43
C ASN A 46 7.47 5.33 1.84
N LEU A 47 7.95 4.50 0.88
CA LEU A 47 8.92 3.47 1.16
C LEU A 47 10.25 4.05 1.66
N PHE A 48 10.74 5.10 1.00
CA PHE A 48 11.98 5.78 1.37
C PHE A 48 11.93 6.26 2.82
N TYR A 49 10.87 6.97 3.21
CA TYR A 49 10.76 7.51 4.56
C TYR A 49 10.40 6.46 5.62
N LEU A 50 9.70 5.38 5.25
CA LEU A 50 9.53 4.23 6.13
C LEU A 50 10.87 3.59 6.46
N PHE A 51 11.75 3.41 5.48
CA PHE A 51 13.10 2.91 5.72
C PHE A 51 14.00 3.91 6.43
N TYR A 52 13.90 5.20 6.11
CA TYR A 52 14.69 6.25 6.76
C TYR A 52 14.45 6.30 8.28
N PHE A 53 13.19 6.15 8.72
CA PHE A 53 12.82 6.11 10.14
C PHE A 53 12.71 4.69 10.72
N HIS A 54 13.09 3.66 9.95
CA HIS A 54 13.11 2.30 10.47
C HIS A 54 14.20 2.17 11.53
N LYS A 55 13.81 1.70 12.72
CA LYS A 55 14.75 1.42 13.82
C LYS A 55 15.24 -0.02 13.68
N ASP A 56 16.26 -0.22 12.87
CA ASP A 56 16.82 -1.55 12.66
C ASP A 56 17.45 -2.10 13.95
N ARG A 57 17.29 -3.41 14.14
CA ARG A 57 18.09 -4.15 15.14
C ARG A 57 19.22 -4.93 14.47
N ASN A 58 18.94 -5.41 13.27
CA ASN A 58 19.90 -6.12 12.44
C ASN A 58 19.59 -5.75 10.99
N LYS A 59 20.28 -4.72 10.50
CA LYS A 59 20.08 -4.15 9.17
C LYS A 59 20.02 -5.20 8.05
N ILE A 60 20.93 -6.18 8.04
CA ILE A 60 21.00 -7.19 6.98
C ILE A 60 19.76 -8.08 7.02
N LYS A 61 19.39 -8.58 8.20
CA LYS A 61 18.20 -9.42 8.38
C LYS A 61 16.92 -8.65 8.06
N ASP A 62 16.81 -7.42 8.54
CA ASP A 62 15.62 -6.57 8.35
C ASP A 62 15.43 -6.27 6.85
N ILE A 63 16.50 -5.86 6.14
CA ILE A 63 16.48 -5.68 4.68
C ILE A 63 16.16 -6.98 3.94
N SER A 64 16.72 -8.12 4.36
CA SER A 64 16.47 -9.41 3.72
C SER A 64 15.01 -9.83 3.82
N LEU A 65 14.38 -9.59 4.98
CA LEU A 65 12.96 -9.88 5.19
C LEU A 65 12.05 -8.91 4.43
N PHE A 66 12.43 -7.64 4.31
CA PHE A 66 11.71 -6.68 3.47
C PHE A 66 11.80 -7.04 1.99
N ALA A 67 12.99 -7.44 1.52
CA ALA A 67 13.19 -7.95 0.16
C ALA A 67 12.37 -9.23 -0.08
N LEU A 68 12.29 -10.13 0.91
CA LEU A 68 11.46 -11.32 0.82
C LEU A 68 9.97 -10.98 0.63
N ILE A 69 9.42 -10.06 1.43
CA ILE A 69 8.03 -9.61 1.29
C ILE A 69 7.80 -8.97 -0.09
N PHE A 70 8.73 -8.12 -0.54
CA PHE A 70 8.67 -7.52 -1.87
C PHE A 70 8.65 -8.58 -2.97
N ILE A 71 9.58 -9.55 -2.94
CA ILE A 71 9.70 -10.58 -3.97
C ILE A 71 8.49 -11.51 -3.97
N LEU A 72 8.00 -11.93 -2.81
CA LEU A 72 6.82 -12.79 -2.71
C LEU A 72 5.56 -12.05 -3.18
N GLY A 73 5.36 -10.81 -2.73
CA GLY A 73 4.21 -9.99 -3.13
C GLY A 73 4.24 -9.64 -4.62
N PHE A 74 5.39 -9.26 -5.17
CA PHE A 74 5.51 -9.02 -6.61
C PHE A 74 5.39 -10.32 -7.43
N GLY A 75 6.00 -11.40 -6.96
CA GLY A 75 6.01 -12.68 -7.66
C GLY A 75 4.62 -13.30 -7.77
N ILE A 76 3.80 -13.23 -6.71
CA ILE A 76 2.44 -13.77 -6.75
C ILE A 76 1.55 -12.98 -7.71
N GLU A 77 1.74 -11.67 -7.84
CA GLU A 77 1.04 -10.81 -8.81
C GLU A 77 1.42 -11.17 -10.25
N VAL A 78 2.71 -11.40 -10.51
CA VAL A 78 3.18 -11.86 -11.83
C VAL A 78 2.58 -13.21 -12.19
N LEU A 79 2.53 -14.15 -11.23
CA LEU A 79 1.87 -15.43 -11.42
C LEU A 79 0.36 -15.26 -11.60
N GLY A 80 -0.25 -14.32 -10.88
CA GLY A 80 -1.67 -13.98 -10.96
C GLY A 80 -2.06 -13.51 -12.35
N VAL A 81 -1.41 -12.44 -12.84
CA VAL A 81 -1.64 -11.88 -14.18
C VAL A 81 -1.39 -12.90 -15.28
N LYS A 82 -0.29 -13.66 -15.21
CA LYS A 82 0.06 -14.64 -16.27
C LYS A 82 -0.87 -15.84 -16.33
N THR A 83 -1.41 -16.27 -15.18
CA THR A 83 -2.22 -17.49 -15.13
C THR A 83 -3.72 -17.22 -15.14
N GLY A 84 -4.16 -16.06 -14.64
CA GLY A 84 -5.55 -15.74 -14.40
C GLY A 84 -6.24 -16.58 -13.30
N LYS A 85 -5.50 -17.46 -12.60
CA LYS A 85 -6.06 -18.47 -11.69
C LYS A 85 -5.97 -18.11 -10.21
N ILE A 86 -5.10 -17.15 -9.86
CA ILE A 86 -4.83 -16.81 -8.46
C ILE A 86 -5.87 -15.79 -7.97
N PHE A 87 -5.87 -14.60 -8.57
CA PHE A 87 -6.79 -13.51 -8.24
C PHE A 87 -8.02 -13.53 -9.16
N GLY A 88 -7.84 -13.96 -10.40
CA GLY A 88 -8.77 -13.86 -11.52
C GLY A 88 -8.05 -13.26 -12.73
N VAL A 89 -8.78 -12.95 -13.80
CA VAL A 89 -8.20 -12.30 -14.99
C VAL A 89 -8.29 -10.79 -14.80
N TYR A 90 -7.15 -10.12 -14.71
CA TYR A 90 -7.03 -8.66 -14.63
C TYR A 90 -5.73 -8.22 -15.29
N TYR A 91 -5.62 -6.93 -15.61
CA TYR A 91 -4.41 -6.36 -16.19
C TYR A 91 -4.10 -4.99 -15.60
N TYR A 92 -2.81 -4.67 -15.47
CA TYR A 92 -2.36 -3.38 -14.95
C TYR A 92 -2.39 -2.28 -16.01
N GLY A 93 -2.86 -1.09 -15.62
CA GLY A 93 -2.73 0.15 -16.37
C GLY A 93 -1.34 0.77 -16.22
N ASP A 94 -1.13 2.00 -16.69
CA ASP A 94 0.20 2.62 -16.75
C ASP A 94 0.47 3.59 -15.59
N SER A 95 -0.52 3.87 -14.74
CA SER A 95 -0.38 4.84 -13.64
C SER A 95 0.57 4.42 -12.53
N LEU A 96 0.85 3.13 -12.40
CA LEU A 96 1.70 2.57 -11.34
C LEU A 96 3.20 2.52 -11.69
N GLY A 97 3.59 3.06 -12.84
CA GLY A 97 4.98 3.18 -13.25
C GLY A 97 5.50 1.93 -13.97
N PRO A 98 6.84 1.74 -14.04
CA PRO A 98 7.45 0.72 -14.89
C PRO A 98 7.00 -0.71 -14.53
N LYS A 99 6.60 -1.46 -15.56
CA LYS A 99 6.19 -2.86 -15.46
C LYS A 99 7.36 -3.80 -15.72
N LEU A 100 7.44 -4.87 -14.95
CA LEU A 100 8.27 -6.03 -15.20
C LEU A 100 7.36 -7.26 -15.28
N TRP A 101 7.42 -7.99 -16.38
CA TRP A 101 6.47 -9.08 -16.67
C TRP A 101 5.00 -8.66 -16.48
N GLU A 102 4.64 -7.50 -17.04
CA GLU A 102 3.28 -6.92 -17.03
C GLU A 102 2.80 -6.39 -15.67
N VAL A 103 3.58 -6.59 -14.60
CA VAL A 103 3.25 -6.09 -13.25
C VAL A 103 4.13 -4.88 -12.89
N PRO A 104 3.55 -3.76 -12.43
CA PRO A 104 4.30 -2.61 -11.95
C PRO A 104 5.17 -2.95 -10.74
N LEU A 105 6.45 -2.55 -10.75
CA LEU A 105 7.36 -2.80 -9.62
C LEU A 105 6.86 -2.18 -8.31
N THR A 106 6.10 -1.10 -8.40
CA THR A 106 5.50 -0.40 -7.26
C THR A 106 4.47 -1.24 -6.50
N ILE A 107 3.89 -2.28 -7.11
CA ILE A 107 3.00 -3.21 -6.41
C ILE A 107 3.75 -3.99 -5.33
N GLY A 108 4.98 -4.44 -5.62
CA GLY A 108 5.83 -5.06 -4.61
C GLY A 108 6.16 -4.10 -3.46
N PHE A 109 6.37 -2.81 -3.75
CA PHE A 109 6.54 -1.79 -2.72
C PHE A 109 5.26 -1.60 -1.91
N ASN A 110 4.09 -1.60 -2.55
CA ASN A 110 2.81 -1.47 -1.89
C ASN A 110 2.57 -2.61 -0.89
N TRP A 111 2.81 -3.87 -1.29
CA TRP A 111 2.76 -5.02 -0.39
C TRP A 111 3.60 -4.84 0.87
N LEU A 112 4.83 -4.36 0.71
CA LEU A 112 5.74 -4.10 1.82
C LEU A 112 5.29 -2.92 2.70
N ILE A 113 4.91 -1.79 2.09
CA ILE A 113 4.42 -0.59 2.79
C ILE A 113 3.20 -0.95 3.63
N LEU A 114 2.21 -1.62 3.03
CA LEU A 114 0.97 -1.97 3.72
C LEU A 114 1.22 -2.96 4.85
N THR A 115 2.05 -3.99 4.63
CA THR A 115 2.42 -4.93 5.70
C THR A 115 3.13 -4.20 6.85
N TYR A 116 4.09 -3.32 6.55
CA TYR A 116 4.83 -2.59 7.58
C TYR A 116 3.90 -1.67 8.39
N THR A 117 3.07 -0.89 7.71
CA THR A 117 2.23 0.13 8.34
C THR A 117 1.11 -0.47 9.18
N THR A 118 0.44 -1.50 8.67
CA THR A 118 -0.63 -2.22 9.40
C THR A 118 -0.08 -3.06 10.54
N ALA A 119 1.14 -3.62 10.40
CA ALA A 119 1.85 -4.22 11.52
C ALA A 119 2.18 -3.21 12.63
N SER A 120 2.60 -1.98 12.26
CA SER A 120 2.88 -0.90 13.23
C SER A 120 1.63 -0.45 13.97
N LEU A 121 0.51 -0.34 13.24
CA LEU A 121 -0.78 0.06 13.79
C LEU A 121 -1.36 -1.02 14.70
N SER A 122 -1.36 -2.29 14.28
CA SER A 122 -1.84 -3.41 15.10
C SER A 122 -1.04 -3.59 16.39
N ASP A 123 0.25 -3.23 16.39
CA ASP A 123 1.09 -3.27 17.59
C ASP A 123 0.70 -2.24 18.68
N LYS A 124 -0.08 -1.21 18.34
CA LYS A 124 -0.63 -0.25 19.31
C LYS A 124 -1.70 -0.85 20.22
N PHE A 125 -2.33 -1.94 19.80
CA PHE A 125 -3.37 -2.61 20.57
C PHE A 125 -2.77 -3.60 21.57
N LYS A 126 -3.30 -3.60 22.80
CA LYS A 126 -2.90 -4.53 23.88
C LYS A 126 -3.63 -5.86 23.74
N ILE A 127 -3.39 -6.57 22.63
CA ILE A 127 -4.03 -7.85 22.28
C ILE A 127 -2.97 -8.93 22.00
N PRO A 128 -3.33 -10.24 22.05
CA PRO A 128 -2.37 -11.31 21.78
C PRO A 128 -1.79 -11.27 20.36
N LEU A 129 -0.62 -11.87 20.17
CA LEU A 129 0.14 -11.81 18.91
C LEU A 129 -0.67 -12.30 17.69
N SER A 130 -1.42 -13.39 17.84
CA SER A 130 -2.29 -13.92 16.77
C SER A 130 -3.34 -12.90 16.34
N PHE A 131 -3.98 -12.21 17.29
CA PHE A 131 -4.96 -11.16 17.00
C PHE A 131 -4.31 -9.93 16.36
N LYS A 132 -3.06 -9.60 16.70
CA LYS A 132 -2.34 -8.52 16.00
C LYS A 132 -2.09 -8.84 14.53
N ILE A 133 -1.69 -10.09 14.23
CA ILE A 133 -1.50 -10.57 12.85
C ILE A 133 -2.82 -10.48 12.08
N LEU A 134 -3.90 -11.01 12.64
CA LEU A 134 -5.22 -10.98 12.00
C LEU A 134 -5.73 -9.54 11.82
N LEU A 135 -5.59 -8.67 12.83
CA LEU A 135 -5.97 -7.27 12.74
C LEU A 135 -5.18 -6.54 11.66
N GLY A 136 -3.86 -6.75 11.59
CA GLY A 136 -3.00 -6.21 10.54
C GLY A 136 -3.45 -6.63 9.15
N ALA A 137 -3.71 -7.93 8.95
CA ALA A 137 -4.19 -8.46 7.69
C ALA A 137 -5.60 -7.93 7.30
N LEU A 138 -6.51 -7.81 8.26
CA LEU A 138 -7.83 -7.21 8.03
C LEU A 138 -7.74 -5.74 7.64
N MET A 139 -6.82 -4.96 8.24
CA MET A 139 -6.60 -3.57 7.84
C MET A 139 -6.03 -3.46 6.42
N MET A 140 -5.14 -4.37 6.01
CA MET A 140 -4.67 -4.44 4.63
C MET A 140 -5.82 -4.75 3.67
N LEU A 141 -6.63 -5.76 3.97
CA LEU A 141 -7.79 -6.15 3.15
C LEU A 141 -8.83 -5.01 3.07
N ALA A 142 -9.07 -4.29 4.16
CA ALA A 142 -9.99 -3.17 4.18
C ALA A 142 -9.55 -2.04 3.25
N LEU A 143 -8.24 -1.77 3.16
CA LEU A 143 -7.71 -0.81 2.20
C LEU A 143 -7.79 -1.34 0.77
N ASP A 144 -7.48 -2.62 0.57
CA ASP A 144 -7.57 -3.29 -0.74
C ASP A 144 -8.98 -3.20 -1.34
N LEU A 145 -10.02 -3.43 -0.53
CA LEU A 145 -11.41 -3.26 -0.95
C LEU A 145 -11.72 -1.85 -1.49
N ILE A 146 -11.13 -0.81 -0.90
CA ILE A 146 -11.30 0.58 -1.37
C ILE A 146 -10.47 0.82 -2.64
N LEU A 147 -9.26 0.25 -2.70
CA LEU A 147 -8.40 0.32 -3.87
C LEU A 147 -9.06 -0.31 -5.09
N GLU A 148 -9.67 -1.49 -4.96
CA GLU A 148 -10.39 -2.18 -6.03
C GLU A 148 -11.48 -1.31 -6.65
N LEU A 149 -12.21 -0.54 -5.83
CA LEU A 149 -13.24 0.39 -6.30
C LEU A 149 -12.66 1.62 -7.02
N ALA A 150 -11.46 2.05 -6.63
CA ALA A 150 -10.79 3.22 -7.21
C ALA A 150 -9.92 2.90 -8.43
N ALA A 151 -9.41 1.67 -8.54
CA ALA A 151 -8.29 1.27 -9.39
C ALA A 151 -8.51 1.59 -10.88
N ALA A 152 -9.63 1.14 -11.45
CA ALA A 152 -9.93 1.34 -12.87
C ALA A 152 -10.01 2.83 -13.23
N SER A 153 -10.58 3.63 -12.33
CA SER A 153 -10.74 5.06 -12.53
C SER A 153 -9.42 5.84 -12.48
N MET A 154 -8.39 5.26 -11.86
CA MET A 154 -7.05 5.82 -11.70
C MET A 154 -6.01 5.09 -12.57
N ASP A 155 -6.44 4.30 -13.57
CA ASP A 155 -5.55 3.55 -14.47
C ASP A 155 -4.54 2.64 -13.74
N MET A 156 -4.95 2.09 -12.59
CA MET A 156 -4.09 1.20 -11.80
C MET A 156 -4.18 -0.23 -12.33
N TRP A 157 -5.37 -0.82 -12.29
CA TRP A 157 -5.67 -2.12 -12.90
C TRP A 157 -7.14 -2.21 -13.29
N TYR A 158 -7.44 -3.18 -14.13
CA TYR A 158 -8.74 -3.37 -14.74
C TYR A 158 -9.16 -4.84 -14.70
N TRP A 159 -10.42 -5.05 -14.36
CA TRP A 159 -11.11 -6.32 -14.49
C TRP A 159 -11.91 -6.28 -15.81
N PRO A 160 -11.66 -7.19 -16.78
CA PRO A 160 -12.33 -7.17 -18.08
C PRO A 160 -13.84 -7.40 -17.94
N ASN A 161 -14.61 -6.97 -18.96
CA ASN A 161 -16.05 -7.19 -19.09
C ASN A 161 -16.93 -6.68 -17.93
N ASN A 162 -16.49 -5.64 -17.20
CA ASN A 162 -17.16 -5.18 -15.97
C ASN A 162 -17.35 -6.31 -14.95
N GLU A 163 -16.44 -7.29 -14.93
CA GLU A 163 -16.50 -8.38 -13.99
C GLU A 163 -16.40 -7.85 -12.55
N VAL A 164 -17.33 -8.31 -11.72
CA VAL A 164 -17.23 -8.15 -10.28
C VAL A 164 -15.94 -8.84 -9.83
N VAL A 165 -15.15 -8.13 -9.03
CA VAL A 165 -13.89 -8.65 -8.48
C VAL A 165 -14.15 -10.02 -7.82
N PRO A 166 -13.46 -11.09 -8.25
CA PRO A 166 -13.72 -12.43 -7.73
C PRO A 166 -13.45 -12.52 -6.22
N LEU A 167 -14.26 -13.30 -5.50
CA LEU A 167 -14.03 -13.55 -4.07
C LEU A 167 -12.65 -14.18 -3.80
N SER A 168 -12.12 -14.96 -4.75
CA SER A 168 -10.77 -15.51 -4.69
C SER A 168 -9.70 -14.44 -4.52
N ASN A 169 -9.86 -13.25 -5.14
CA ASN A 169 -8.94 -12.14 -4.98
C ASN A 169 -8.78 -11.75 -3.51
N TYR A 170 -9.90 -11.49 -2.83
CA TYR A 170 -9.91 -11.07 -1.43
C TYR A 170 -9.39 -12.15 -0.48
N LEU A 171 -9.70 -13.43 -0.75
CA LEU A 171 -9.20 -14.54 0.05
C LEU A 171 -7.69 -14.71 -0.08
N VAL A 172 -7.14 -14.58 -1.29
CA VAL A 172 -5.69 -14.64 -1.52
C VAL A 172 -5.01 -13.43 -0.91
N TRP A 173 -5.54 -12.22 -1.10
CA TRP A 173 -5.02 -10.99 -0.49
C TRP A 173 -4.95 -11.10 1.03
N PHE A 174 -6.02 -11.58 1.66
CA PHE A 174 -6.04 -11.82 3.11
C PHE A 174 -5.00 -12.86 3.54
N GLY A 175 -4.91 -13.99 2.83
CA GLY A 175 -3.93 -15.05 3.11
C GLY A 175 -2.48 -14.55 3.02
N LEU A 176 -2.16 -13.78 1.99
CA LEU A 176 -0.85 -13.15 1.80
C LEU A 176 -0.57 -12.12 2.90
N ALA A 177 -1.55 -11.30 3.26
CA ALA A 177 -1.41 -10.32 4.33
C ALA A 177 -1.11 -11.01 5.68
N VAL A 178 -1.80 -12.11 6.01
CA VAL A 178 -1.49 -12.93 7.19
C VAL A 178 -0.07 -13.49 7.11
N LEU A 179 0.32 -14.07 5.97
CA LEU A 179 1.66 -14.61 5.75
C LEU A 179 2.75 -13.55 5.98
N PHE A 180 2.62 -12.36 5.40
CA PHE A 180 3.63 -11.31 5.53
C PHE A 180 3.72 -10.76 6.95
N HIS A 181 2.60 -10.66 7.66
CA HIS A 181 2.61 -10.35 9.09
C HIS A 181 3.33 -11.44 9.90
N ILE A 182 3.11 -12.73 9.61
CA ILE A 182 3.83 -13.84 10.24
C ILE A 182 5.34 -13.72 9.98
N ILE A 183 5.76 -13.43 8.74
CA ILE A 183 7.18 -13.23 8.38
C ILE A 183 7.80 -12.12 9.24
N LEU A 184 7.14 -10.97 9.38
CA LEU A 184 7.63 -9.89 10.25
C LEU A 184 7.73 -10.29 11.72
N ARG A 185 6.77 -11.08 12.22
CA ARG A 185 6.74 -11.53 13.62
C ARG A 185 7.79 -12.59 13.92
N ILE A 186 7.97 -13.58 13.06
CA ILE A 186 9.06 -14.57 13.15
C ILE A 186 10.42 -13.86 13.08
N GLY A 187 10.56 -12.91 12.16
CA GLY A 187 11.75 -12.06 12.03
C GLY A 187 12.00 -11.12 13.21
N ARG A 188 11.04 -10.99 14.14
CA ARG A 188 11.06 -10.04 15.27
C ARG A 188 11.36 -8.61 14.82
N ILE A 189 10.80 -8.21 13.68
CA ILE A 189 10.96 -6.86 13.11
C ILE A 189 10.23 -5.86 14.00
N ARG A 190 10.91 -4.75 14.35
CA ARG A 190 10.27 -3.61 15.02
C ARG A 190 9.71 -2.68 13.96
N THR A 191 8.38 -2.62 13.85
CA THR A 191 7.70 -1.74 12.91
C THR A 191 7.35 -0.37 13.50
N GLU A 192 7.85 -0.05 14.71
CA GLU A 192 7.70 1.27 15.33
C GLU A 192 8.31 2.35 14.44
N ASN A 193 7.46 3.20 13.86
CA ASN A 193 7.87 4.24 12.94
C ASN A 193 6.92 5.45 13.06
N VAL A 194 7.50 6.65 13.04
CA VAL A 194 6.76 7.92 13.21
C VAL A 194 5.79 8.23 12.06
N LEU A 195 6.00 7.61 10.89
CA LEU A 195 5.18 7.78 9.69
C LEU A 195 4.31 6.58 9.35
N ALA A 196 4.52 5.41 9.96
CA ALA A 196 3.78 4.21 9.56
C ALA A 196 2.26 4.38 9.66
N ILE A 197 1.78 4.88 10.82
CA ILE A 197 0.35 5.13 11.02
C ILE A 197 -0.15 6.30 10.16
N PRO A 198 0.54 7.47 10.11
CA PRO A 198 0.16 8.54 9.18
C PRO A 198 0.03 8.10 7.72
N ILE A 199 1.00 7.35 7.18
CA ILE A 199 0.97 6.87 5.79
C ILE A 199 -0.27 6.01 5.56
N PHE A 200 -0.53 5.02 6.43
CA PHE A 200 -1.70 4.15 6.27
C PHE A 200 -3.02 4.92 6.32
N ILE A 201 -3.20 5.78 7.32
CA ILE A 201 -4.43 6.57 7.47
C ILE A 201 -4.60 7.52 6.28
N CYS A 202 -3.54 8.20 5.86
CA CYS A 202 -3.62 9.13 4.74
C CYS A 202 -3.87 8.43 3.40
N GLN A 203 -3.29 7.25 3.16
CA GLN A 203 -3.63 6.43 1.98
C GLN A 203 -5.11 6.04 2.01
N PHE A 204 -5.58 5.50 3.14
CA PHE A 204 -6.98 5.12 3.31
C PHE A 204 -7.93 6.30 3.03
N LEU A 205 -7.65 7.46 3.64
CA LEU A 205 -8.46 8.66 3.45
C LEU A 205 -8.41 9.17 2.00
N LEU A 206 -7.24 9.18 1.36
CA LEU A 206 -7.09 9.63 -0.02
C LEU A 206 -7.99 8.83 -0.96
N PHE A 207 -7.97 7.50 -0.87
CA PHE A 207 -8.79 6.67 -1.75
C PHE A 207 -10.27 6.72 -1.37
N ALA A 208 -10.61 6.71 -0.07
CA ALA A 208 -11.99 6.81 0.39
C ALA A 208 -12.65 8.13 -0.02
N ILE A 209 -11.95 9.26 0.14
CA ILE A 209 -12.45 10.59 -0.25
C ILE A 209 -12.56 10.69 -1.78
N SER A 210 -11.55 10.21 -2.52
CA SER A 210 -11.58 10.23 -3.98
C SER A 210 -12.75 9.42 -4.54
N LEU A 211 -13.05 8.27 -3.92
CA LEU A 211 -14.20 7.43 -4.28
C LEU A 211 -15.52 8.13 -3.96
N LEU A 212 -15.67 8.68 -2.74
CA LEU A 212 -16.87 9.39 -2.33
C LEU A 212 -17.21 10.57 -3.26
N ILE A 213 -16.20 11.38 -3.60
CA ILE A 213 -16.39 12.53 -4.49
C ILE A 213 -16.79 12.08 -5.90
N LYS A 214 -16.20 11.00 -6.42
CA LYS A 214 -16.61 10.43 -7.71
C LYS A 214 -18.06 9.97 -7.70
N THR A 215 -18.53 9.35 -6.61
CA THR A 215 -19.94 8.92 -6.47
C THR A 215 -20.91 10.10 -6.36
N ILE A 216 -20.46 11.26 -5.88
CA ILE A 216 -21.32 12.46 -5.75
C ILE A 216 -21.39 13.25 -7.05
N ILE A 217 -20.29 13.32 -7.81
CA ILE A 217 -20.15 14.16 -9.02
C ILE A 217 -20.45 13.37 -10.30
N GLY A 218 -20.25 12.05 -10.30
CA GLY A 218 -20.55 11.13 -11.41
C GLY A 218 -21.99 10.63 -11.37
#